data_AF-A0A933K0L0-F1
#
_entry.id   AF-A0A933K0L0-F1
#
_cell.length_a   1.000
_cell.length_b   1.000
_cell.length_c   1.000
_cell.angle_alpha   90.00
_cell.angle_beta   90.00
_cell.angle_gamma   90.00
#
_symmetry.space_group_name_H-M   'P 1'
#
loop_
_entity.id
_entity.type
_entity.pdbx_description
1 polymer ?
#
loop_
_entity_poly.entity_id
_entity_poly.type
_entity_poly.pdbx_seq_one_letter_code
_entity_poly.pdbx_strand_id
1 'polypeptide(L)' 'MKRKVHLRRDDLVYPELCYEIIGVLYDVHNDLGHGYREKYYQKAVARGLDNRKLSYQEQVCARVRY' A
#
# COMPACT_ATOMS: atom_id res chain seq x y z
N MET A 1 -22.18 2.25 1.14
CA MET A 1 -21.79 3.45 1.91
C MET A 1 -20.72 3.03 2.92
N LYS A 2 -19.41 3.25 2.63
CA LYS A 2 -18.33 2.87 3.55
C LYS A 2 -18.34 3.85 4.74
N ARG A 3 -18.40 3.35 5.97
CA ARG A 3 -18.23 4.20 7.18
C ARG A 3 -16.82 4.80 7.11
N LYS A 4 -16.72 6.13 7.12
CA LYS A 4 -15.43 6.81 7.32
C LYS A 4 -15.06 6.67 8.79
N VAL A 5 -14.18 5.72 9.10
CA VAL A 5 -13.55 5.63 10.42
C VAL A 5 -12.65 6.86 10.56
N HIS A 6 -12.92 7.71 11.54
CA HIS A 6 -12.03 8.83 11.87
C HIS A 6 -11.02 8.30 12.88
N LEU A 7 -9.77 8.20 12.46
CA LEU A 7 -8.69 7.66 13.28
C LEU A 7 -8.13 8.76 14.17
N ARG A 8 -8.23 8.58 15.49
CA ARG A 8 -7.61 9.47 16.47
C ARG A 8 -6.19 9.00 16.77
N ARG A 9 -5.28 9.32 15.85
CA ARG A 9 -3.83 9.17 15.99
C ARG A 9 -3.17 10.47 15.57
N ASP A 10 -3.19 11.44 16.47
CA ASP A 10 -2.65 12.77 16.25
C ASP A 10 -1.12 12.77 16.06
N ASP A 11 -0.45 11.65 16.36
CA ASP A 11 0.96 11.38 16.08
C ASP A 11 1.24 11.07 14.60
N LEU A 12 0.22 10.70 13.81
CA LEU A 12 0.35 10.36 12.39
C LEU A 12 -0.05 11.54 11.51
N VAL A 13 0.82 11.87 10.53
CA VAL A 13 0.57 12.98 9.58
C VAL A 13 -0.64 12.71 8.66
N TYR A 14 -0.83 11.45 8.24
CA TYR A 14 -1.93 11.05 7.35
C TYR A 14 -2.55 9.71 7.81
N PRO A 15 -3.28 9.68 8.92
CA PRO A 15 -3.73 8.43 9.53
C PRO A 15 -4.63 7.61 8.58
N GLU A 16 -5.58 8.23 7.89
CA GLU A 16 -6.47 7.52 6.96
C GLU A 16 -5.72 6.94 5.76
N LEU A 17 -4.79 7.71 5.18
CA LEU A 17 -3.98 7.25 4.05
C LEU A 17 -3.08 6.08 4.46
N CYS A 18 -2.42 6.19 5.62
CA CYS A 18 -1.59 5.10 6.15
C CYS A 18 -2.41 3.83 6.34
N TYR A 19 -3.63 3.92 6.88
CA TYR A 19 -4.50 2.76 7.06
C TYR A 19 -4.94 2.14 5.72
N GLU A 20 -5.26 2.94 4.70
CA GLU A 20 -5.59 2.41 3.37
C GLU A 20 -4.39 1.68 2.74
N ILE A 21 -3.19 2.27 2.79
CA ILE A 21 -1.97 1.66 2.25
C ILE A 21 -1.64 0.36 3.00
N ILE A 22 -1.64 0.40 4.34
CA ILE A 22 -1.37 -0.79 5.16
C ILE A 22 -2.41 -1.88 4.89
N GLY A 23 -3.68 -1.51 4.75
CA GLY A 23 -4.75 -2.44 4.37
C GLY A 23 -4.44 -3.13 3.04
N VAL A 24 -4.00 -2.40 2.01
CA VAL A 24 -3.55 -2.98 0.74
C VAL A 24 -2.41 -3.98 0.93
N LEU A 25 -1.42 -3.67 1.76
CA LEU A 25 -0.29 -4.57 2.01
C LEU A 25 -0.73 -5.86 2.72
N TYR A 26 -1.65 -5.77 3.69
CA TYR A 26 -2.23 -6.94 4.34
C TYR A 26 -3.08 -7.76 3.38
N ASP A 27 -3.93 -7.13 2.56
CA ASP A 27 -4.74 -7.81 1.54
C ASP A 27 -3.82 -8.63 0.60
N VAL A 28 -2.74 -8.01 0.10
CA VAL A 28 -1.73 -8.69 -0.75
C VAL A 28 -1.05 -9.84 -0.03
N HIS A 29 -0.67 -9.67 1.24
CA HIS A 29 -0.02 -10.72 2.02
C HIS A 29 -0.97 -11.89 2.30
N ASN A 30 -2.23 -11.62 2.62
CA ASN A 30 -3.23 -12.64 2.90
C ASN A 30 -3.55 -13.47 1.64
N ASP A 31 -3.55 -12.83 0.46
CA ASP A 31 -3.83 -13.50 -0.81
C ASP A 31 -2.62 -14.28 -1.35
N LEU A 32 -1.42 -13.69 -1.34
CA LEU A 32 -0.22 -14.31 -1.93
C LEU A 32 0.60 -15.14 -0.94
N GLY A 33 0.61 -14.79 0.35
CA GLY A 33 1.54 -15.38 1.32
C GLY A 33 3.00 -15.01 1.04
N HIS A 34 3.94 -15.86 1.47
CA HIS A 34 5.39 -15.67 1.32
C HIS A 34 5.98 -16.53 0.18
N GLY A 35 7.21 -16.23 -0.26
CA GLY A 35 7.98 -17.09 -1.18
C GLY A 35 8.01 -16.64 -2.65
N TYR A 36 7.26 -15.59 -3.01
CA TYR A 36 7.33 -15.02 -4.35
C TYR A 36 8.50 -14.05 -4.52
N ARG A 37 8.90 -13.83 -5.79
CA ARG A 37 9.85 -12.75 -6.11
C ARG A 37 9.20 -11.39 -5.89
N GLU A 38 10.01 -10.40 -5.50
CA GLU A 38 9.59 -9.03 -5.22
C GLU A 38 8.72 -8.42 -6.35
N LYS A 39 9.07 -8.63 -7.62
CA LYS A 39 8.25 -8.22 -8.78
C LYS A 39 6.77 -8.65 -8.75
N TYR A 40 6.43 -9.75 -8.07
CA TYR A 40 5.02 -10.20 -7.95
C TYR A 40 4.30 -9.42 -6.86
N TYR A 41 4.96 -9.17 -5.72
CA TYR A 41 4.43 -8.30 -4.68
C TYR A 41 4.25 -6.88 -5.19
N GLN A 42 5.23 -6.34 -5.94
CA GLN A 42 5.12 -5.02 -6.58
C GLN A 42 3.81 -4.92 -7.39
N LYS A 43 3.58 -5.85 -8.32
CA LYS A 43 2.39 -5.85 -9.17
C LYS A 43 1.09 -6.01 -8.38
N ALA A 44 1.09 -6.84 -7.34
CA ALA A 44 -0.08 -7.05 -6.50
C ALA A 44 -0.42 -5.80 -5.68
N VAL A 45 0.59 -5.12 -5.13
CA VAL A 45 0.43 -3.85 -4.41
C VAL A 45 -0.08 -2.77 -5.36
N ALA A 46 0.52 -2.62 -6.55
CA ALA A 46 0.05 -1.68 -7.58
C ALA A 46 -1.44 -1.86 -7.88
N ARG A 47 -1.86 -3.11 -8.15
CA ARG A 47 -3.27 -3.45 -8.37
C ARG A 47 -4.16 -3.13 -7.16
N GLY A 48 -3.65 -3.37 -5.95
CA GLY A 48 -4.37 -3.02 -4.72
C GLY A 48 -4.57 -1.51 -4.56
N LEU A 49 -3.55 -0.71 -4.86
CA LEU A 49 -3.62 0.75 -4.84
C LEU A 49 -4.59 1.28 -5.91
N ASP A 50 -4.57 0.71 -7.13
CA ASP A 50 -5.53 1.04 -8.20
C ASP A 50 -6.98 0.78 -7.76
N ASN A 51 -7.23 -0.38 -7.15
CA ASN A 51 -8.56 -0.75 -6.66
C ASN A 51 -9.08 0.22 -5.57
N ARG A 52 -8.17 0.77 -4.76
CA ARG A 52 -8.47 1.81 -3.76
C ARG A 52 -8.49 3.22 -4.35
N LYS A 53 -8.18 3.38 -5.64
CA LYS A 53 -8.07 4.67 -6.35
C LYS A 53 -7.05 5.62 -5.72
N LEU A 54 -5.95 5.06 -5.20
CA LEU A 54 -4.83 5.83 -4.67
C LEU A 54 -3.90 6.22 -5.82
N SER A 55 -3.39 7.46 -5.79
CA SER A 55 -2.41 7.93 -6.79
C SER A 55 -1.01 7.50 -6.38
N TYR A 56 -0.24 6.92 -7.29
CA TYR A 56 1.13 6.49 -7.07
C TYR A 56 1.92 6.48 -8.39
N GLN A 57 3.25 6.29 -8.29
CA GLN A 57 4.13 6.03 -9.42
C GLN A 57 4.90 4.74 -9.14
N GLU A 58 5.03 3.89 -10.15
CA GLU A 58 5.80 2.64 -10.03
C GLU A 58 7.27 2.87 -10.35
N GLN A 59 8.14 2.21 -9.57
CA GLN A 59 9.57 2.06 -9.87
C GLN A 59 10.29 3.37 -10.24
N VAL A 60 10.02 4.43 -9.49
CA VAL A 60 10.69 5.72 -9.67
C VAL A 60 12.21 5.57 -9.57
N CYS A 61 12.95 6.29 -10.41
CA CYS A 61 14.41 6.24 -10.43
C CYS A 61 14.97 6.64 -9.06
N ALA A 62 15.70 5.72 -8.42
CA ALA A 62 16.43 5.99 -7.18
C ALA A 62 17.93 6.01 -7.48
N ARG A 63 18.61 7.10 -7.08
CA ARG A 63 20.07 7.20 -7.24
C ARG A 63 20.75 6.30 -6.22
N VAL A 64 21.30 5.17 -6.70
CA VAL A 64 22.12 4.28 -5.88
C VAL A 64 23.54 4.83 -5.79
N ARG A 65 24.12 4.82 -4.59
CA ARG A 65 25.55 5.04 -4.33
C ARG A 65 26.06 3.82 -3.57
N TYR A 66 27.25 3.35 -3.91
CA TYR A 66 27.95 2.26 -3.22
C TYR A 66 29.15 2.80 -2.46
#